data_AF-A0A5E4LED6-F1
#
_entry.id   AF-A0A5E4LED6-F1
#
_cell.length_a   1.000
_cell.length_b   1.000
_cell.length_c   1.000
_cell.angle_alpha   90.00
_cell.angle_beta   90.00
_cell.angle_gamma   90.00
#
_symmetry.space_group_name_H-M   'P 1'
#
loop_
_entity.id
_entity.type
_entity.pdbx_description
1 polymer ?
#
loop_
_entity_poly.entity_id
_entity_poly.type
_entity_poly.pdbx_seq_one_letter_code
_entity_poly.pdbx_strand_id
1 'polypeptide(L)'
;MADENPGEQLNYVKDLMESILEDSSVPRNIRKAIEDAKIKIGQSESLSVGITGAIYMLEDISNDINMPSHTRTEIWTIISELESLREKHKG
;
A
#
# COMPACT_ATOMS: atom_id res chain seq x y z
N MET A 1 15.66 -7.56 -17.77
CA MET A 1 14.82 -6.83 -16.79
C MET A 1 13.50 -7.57 -16.82
N ALA A 2 13.29 -8.45 -15.85
CA ALA A 2 12.23 -9.44 -15.91
C ALA A 2 10.87 -8.73 -16.04
N ASP A 3 10.00 -9.24 -16.90
CA ASP A 3 8.58 -8.91 -16.90
C ASP A 3 8.04 -9.25 -15.50
N GLU A 4 8.03 -8.28 -14.59
CA GLU A 4 7.44 -8.45 -13.26
C GLU A 4 5.96 -8.76 -13.44
N ASN A 5 5.59 -10.00 -13.10
CA ASN A 5 4.23 -10.47 -13.09
C ASN A 5 3.41 -9.58 -12.14
N PRO A 6 2.30 -8.95 -12.59
CA PRO A 6 1.45 -8.12 -11.73
C PRO A 6 1.01 -8.83 -10.44
N GLY A 7 0.86 -10.15 -10.46
CA GLY A 7 0.56 -10.94 -9.26
C GLY A 7 1.70 -11.00 -8.26
N GLU A 8 2.95 -11.10 -8.72
CA GLU A 8 4.14 -11.10 -7.85
C GLU A 8 4.36 -9.72 -7.24
N GLN A 9 4.21 -8.65 -8.04
CA GLN A 9 4.32 -7.28 -7.55
C GLN A 9 3.21 -6.96 -6.53
N LEU A 10 1.98 -7.43 -6.75
CA LEU A 10 0.90 -7.28 -5.78
C LEU A 10 1.18 -8.02 -4.47
N ASN A 11 1.79 -9.20 -4.52
CA ASN A 11 2.20 -9.94 -3.32
C ASN A 11 3.31 -9.19 -2.58
N TYR A 12 4.31 -8.69 -3.30
CA TYR A 12 5.37 -7.85 -2.72
C TYR A 12 4.79 -6.64 -1.98
N VAL A 13 3.81 -5.94 -2.55
CA VAL A 13 3.12 -4.84 -1.87
C VAL A 13 2.42 -5.30 -0.59
N LYS A 14 1.73 -6.45 -0.62
CA LYS A 14 1.07 -7.01 0.56
C LYS A 14 2.06 -7.39 1.65
N ASP A 15 3.24 -7.90 1.28
CA ASP A 15 4.29 -8.25 2.23
C ASP A 15 4.87 -7.00 2.91
N LEU A 16 5.09 -5.91 2.16
CA LEU A 16 5.47 -4.61 2.73
C LEU A 16 4.40 -4.07 3.70
N MET A 17 3.13 -4.18 3.32
CA MET A 17 2.02 -3.79 4.20
C MET A 17 2.00 -4.64 5.49
N GLU A 18 2.22 -5.95 5.39
CA GLU A 18 2.27 -6.84 6.56
C GLU A 18 3.43 -6.48 7.49
N SER A 19 4.60 -6.17 6.96
CA SER A 19 5.76 -5.71 7.75
C SER A 19 5.40 -4.50 8.63
N ILE A 20 4.66 -3.52 8.10
CA ILE A 20 4.20 -2.35 8.87
C ILE A 20 3.17 -2.76 9.93
N LEU A 21 2.29 -3.72 9.63
CA LEU A 21 1.26 -4.21 10.55
C LEU A 21 1.86 -4.99 11.74
N GLU A 22 2.95 -5.72 11.50
CA GLU A 22 3.68 -6.48 12.52
C GLU A 22 4.63 -5.59 13.36
N ASP A 23 5.02 -4.43 12.85
CA ASP A 23 5.87 -3.49 13.59
C ASP A 23 5.12 -2.84 14.76
N SER A 24 5.41 -3.35 15.97
CA SER A 24 4.85 -2.84 17.23
C SER A 24 5.22 -1.38 17.55
N SER A 25 6.27 -0.83 16.93
CA SER A 25 6.69 0.57 17.09
C SER A 25 5.80 1.55 16.32
N VAL A 26 5.01 1.08 15.36
CA VAL A 26 4.11 1.90 14.55
C VAL A 26 2.85 2.26 15.36
N PRO A 27 2.38 3.52 15.36
CA PRO A 27 1.12 3.88 16.00
C PRO A 27 -0.10 3.12 15.46
N ARG A 28 -1.07 2.84 16.35
CA ARG A 28 -2.26 2.02 16.03
C ARG A 28 -3.11 2.60 14.88
N ASN A 29 -3.25 3.93 14.81
CA ASN A 29 -3.99 4.59 13.73
C ASN A 29 -3.32 4.37 12.37
N ILE A 30 -1.99 4.40 12.32
CA ILE A 30 -1.23 4.14 11.10
C ILE A 30 -1.40 2.68 10.66
N ARG A 31 -1.18 1.71 11.57
CA ARG A 31 -1.45 0.29 11.26
C ARG A 31 -2.89 0.06 10.79
N LYS A 32 -3.87 0.73 11.40
CA LYS A 32 -5.27 0.62 10.97
C LYS A 32 -5.48 1.12 9.54
N ALA A 33 -4.87 2.25 9.16
CA ALA A 33 -4.94 2.76 7.78
C ALA A 33 -4.27 1.81 6.77
N ILE A 34 -3.14 1.19 7.12
CA ILE A 34 -2.49 0.17 6.28
C ILE A 34 -3.41 -1.03 6.07
N GLU A 35 -4.01 -1.56 7.15
CA GLU A 35 -4.95 -2.68 7.07
C GLU A 35 -6.17 -2.33 6.20
N ASP A 36 -6.74 -1.14 6.38
CA ASP A 36 -7.89 -0.69 5.59
C ASP A 36 -7.54 -0.53 4.09
N ALA A 37 -6.34 -0.04 3.78
CA ALA A 37 -5.82 0.04 2.41
C ALA A 37 -5.62 -1.37 1.80
N LYS A 38 -5.07 -2.31 2.56
CA LYS A 38 -4.88 -3.71 2.15
C LYS A 38 -6.23 -4.40 1.86
N ILE A 39 -7.23 -4.20 2.72
CA ILE A 39 -8.59 -4.68 2.51
C ILE A 39 -9.21 -4.05 1.25
N LYS A 40 -9.01 -2.74 1.05
CA LYS A 40 -9.55 -1.99 -0.10
C LYS A 40 -9.08 -2.55 -1.43
N ILE A 41 -7.81 -2.95 -1.51
CA ILE A 41 -7.23 -3.61 -2.70
C ILE A 41 -7.92 -4.95 -2.97
N GLY A 42 -8.26 -5.74 -1.94
CA GLY A 42 -8.82 -7.08 -2.09
C GLY A 42 -10.34 -7.16 -2.29
N GLN A 43 -11.10 -6.14 -1.87
CA GLN A 43 -12.58 -6.18 -1.85
C GLN A 43 -13.27 -5.28 -2.87
N SER A 44 -12.52 -4.52 -3.68
CA SER A 44 -13.11 -3.59 -4.65
C SER A 44 -13.60 -4.29 -5.92
N GLU A 45 -14.57 -3.67 -6.62
CA GLU A 45 -15.17 -4.19 -7.86
C GLU A 45 -14.13 -4.48 -8.96
N SER A 46 -13.08 -3.67 -9.01
CA SER A 46 -11.90 -3.94 -9.82
C SER A 46 -10.63 -3.63 -9.04
N LEU A 47 -9.54 -4.32 -9.40
CA LEU A 47 -8.23 -4.10 -8.80
C LEU A 47 -7.79 -2.63 -8.95
N SER A 48 -8.01 -2.01 -10.11
CA SER A 48 -7.66 -0.59 -10.35
C SER A 48 -8.41 0.38 -9.42
N VAL A 49 -9.70 0.13 -9.17
CA VAL A 49 -10.49 0.91 -8.21
C VAL A 49 -9.99 0.69 -6.78
N GLY A 50 -9.67 -0.56 -6.41
CA GLY A 50 -9.11 -0.89 -5.11
C GLY A 50 -7.76 -0.23 -4.84
N ILE A 51 -6.85 -0.31 -5.81
CA ILE A 51 -5.54 0.34 -5.78
C ILE A 51 -5.68 1.85 -5.64
N THR A 52 -6.55 2.48 -6.43
CA THR A 52 -6.76 3.93 -6.36
C THR A 52 -7.28 4.36 -4.99
N GLY A 53 -8.23 3.61 -4.43
CA GLY A 53 -8.73 3.87 -3.08
C GLY A 53 -7.65 3.70 -2.00
N ALA A 54 -6.80 2.67 -2.13
CA ALA A 54 -5.70 2.44 -1.20
C ALA A 54 -4.65 3.54 -1.24
N ILE A 55 -4.26 4.00 -2.45
CA ILE A 55 -3.30 5.11 -2.60
C ILE A 55 -3.79 6.35 -1.85
N TYR A 56 -5.06 6.76 -2.01
CA TYR A 56 -5.60 7.91 -1.29
C TYR A 56 -5.53 7.76 0.24
N MET A 57 -5.82 6.57 0.77
CA MET A 57 -5.72 6.30 2.21
C MET A 57 -4.27 6.39 2.71
N LEU A 58 -3.33 5.86 1.92
CA LEU A 58 -1.90 5.86 2.23
C LEU A 58 -1.29 7.26 2.15
N GLU A 59 -1.67 8.06 1.15
CA GLU A 59 -1.27 9.47 1.03
C GLU A 59 -1.78 10.28 2.23
N ASP A 60 -3.05 10.11 2.62
CA ASP A 60 -3.62 10.81 3.77
C ASP A 60 -2.87 10.48 5.07
N ILE A 61 -2.73 9.20 5.39
CA ILE A 61 -2.03 8.78 6.63
C ILE A 61 -0.54 9.14 6.61
N SER A 62 0.09 9.25 5.44
CA SER A 62 1.49 9.71 5.33
C SER A 62 1.69 11.11 5.91
N ASN A 63 0.64 11.93 6.02
CA ASN A 63 0.70 13.26 6.60
C ASN A 63 0.52 13.30 8.13
N ASP A 64 0.33 12.15 8.79
CA ASP A 64 0.18 12.08 10.25
C ASP A 64 1.43 12.62 10.97
N ILE A 65 1.21 13.47 11.98
CA ILE A 65 2.29 14.10 12.75
C ILE A 65 3.09 13.09 13.60
N ASN A 66 2.49 11.95 13.95
CA ASN A 66 3.11 10.87 14.70
C ASN A 66 3.70 9.78 13.79
N MET A 67 3.74 9.99 12.47
CA MET A 67 4.29 9.03 11.52
C MET A 67 5.80 8.83 11.70
N PRO A 68 6.28 7.61 12.01
CA PRO A 68 7.70 7.31 12.05
C PRO A 68 8.36 7.50 10.68
N SER A 69 9.60 7.98 10.66
CA SER A 69 10.32 8.27 9.41
C SER A 69 10.56 7.02 8.54
N HIS A 70 10.82 5.87 9.16
CA HIS A 70 10.98 4.61 8.42
C HIS A 70 9.67 4.18 7.78
N THR A 71 8.57 4.18 8.55
CA THR A 71 7.23 3.83 8.06
C THR A 71 6.76 4.75 6.95
N ARG A 72 7.08 6.05 7.02
CA ARG A 72 6.80 7.00 5.94
C ARG A 72 7.47 6.57 4.64
N THR A 73 8.73 6.16 4.70
CA THR A 73 9.48 5.68 3.52
C THR A 73 8.86 4.42 2.95
N GLU A 74 8.50 3.45 3.81
CA GLU A 74 7.83 2.21 3.39
C GLU A 74 6.48 2.49 2.71
N ILE A 75 5.69 3.42 3.24
CA ILE A 75 4.42 3.86 2.64
C ILE A 75 4.65 4.46 1.25
N TRP A 76 5.68 5.29 1.07
CA TRP A 76 6.02 5.85 -0.26
C TRP A 76 6.44 4.77 -1.26
N THR A 77 7.18 3.75 -0.83
CA THR A 77 7.48 2.58 -1.65
C THR A 77 6.19 1.86 -2.05
N ILE A 78 5.30 1.58 -1.09
CA ILE A 78 4.00 0.93 -1.36
C ILE A 78 3.18 1.74 -2.38
N ILE A 79 3.07 3.06 -2.21
CA ILE A 79 2.34 3.93 -3.15
C ILE A 79 2.93 3.81 -4.56
N SER A 80 4.27 3.88 -4.68
CA SER A 80 4.95 3.83 -5.98
C SER A 80 4.70 2.49 -6.71
N GLU A 81 4.73 1.38 -5.97
CA GLU A 81 4.43 0.05 -6.51
C GLU A 81 2.96 -0.09 -6.93
N LEU A 82 2.04 0.44 -6.12
CA LEU A 82 0.61 0.46 -6.43
C LEU A 82 0.32 1.30 -7.68
N GLU A 83 0.96 2.46 -7.84
CA GLU A 83 0.84 3.28 -9.04
C GLU A 83 1.33 2.53 -10.30
N SER A 84 2.48 1.87 -10.20
CA SER A 84 3.05 1.04 -11.26
C SER A 84 2.08 -0.09 -11.66
N LEU A 85 1.52 -0.81 -10.67
CA LEU A 85 0.50 -1.85 -10.90
C LEU A 85 -0.74 -1.29 -11.60
N ARG A 86 -1.23 -0.13 -11.18
CA ARG A 86 -2.40 0.52 -11.77
C ARG A 86 -2.16 0.89 -13.23
N GLU A 87 -0.98 1.41 -13.58
CA GLU A 87 -0.65 1.76 -14.97
C GLU A 87 -0.56 0.51 -15.86
N LYS A 88 0.04 -0.58 -15.37
CA LYS A 88 0.10 -1.87 -16.09
C LYS A 88 -1.30 -2.47 -16.35
N HIS A 89 -2.28 -2.19 -15.49
CA HIS A 89 -3.66 -2.67 -15.61
C HIS A 89 -4.59 -1.75 -16.44
N LYS A 90 -4.11 -0.61 -16.95
CA LYS A 90 -4.88 0.27 -17.84
C LYS A 90 -4.82 -0.15 -19.32
N GLY A 91 -3.93 -1.07 -19.69
CA GLY A 91 -3.80 -1.66 -21.04
C GLY A 91 -4.39 -3.05 -21.13
#